data_AF-D6WZU1-F1
#
_entry.id   AF-D6WZU1-F1
#
_cell.length_a   1.000
_cell.length_b   1.000
_cell.length_c   1.000
_cell.angle_alpha   90.00
_cell.angle_beta   90.00
_cell.angle_gamma   90.00
#
_symmetry.space_group_name_H-M   'P 1'
#
loop_
_entity.id
_entity.type
_entity.pdbx_description
1 polymer ?
#
loop_
_entity_poly.entity_id
_entity_poly.type
_entity_poly.pdbx_seq_one_letter_code
_entity_poly.pdbx_strand_id
1 'polypeptide(L)'
;MTTEERKSCLKSCFDAWKRLVKMRIEKSKAVQKKLEQQEKLENLIKALKKVQKEEKTEPRTQPLKVLNNFKNRFVAQKSTIERLTSKLEQKERLILELKLGILDKEAFNESKVEIREIFAKCSAKTRCKVAPPVDYSEKFMIMTQKAPKFVQELEERALERAKRHEVVLERKRQMDETRARIIAEALEKKRAQDEEEKKKYLEMMKERRRLELEREKKRQVNKAIFMEKMQKAEDLHNRHLLKNALKKLLDEYIDMKMKQEKSELHLKITILSKSITAWKQFVEGKYRDKNALADACFARNALTRVMDKWRKLRHERVQANQVAEDYYDFVLLNKSFVQWHRHVCAEIIRQDRKKKLADLHYKRRILFHHYYMWRSLPAIIQLEKSKEEKMKKWREKVWEVLPDYKPPYDDD
;
A
#
# COMPACT_ATOMS: atom_id res chain seq x y z
N MET A 1 66.46 -38.53 -14.57
CA MET A 1 65.42 -38.60 -13.52
C MET A 1 65.47 -39.95 -12.85
N THR A 2 65.65 -39.98 -11.53
CA THR A 2 65.66 -41.22 -10.74
C THR A 2 64.26 -41.79 -10.54
N THR A 3 64.17 -43.06 -10.12
CA THR A 3 62.89 -43.71 -9.81
C THR A 3 62.16 -43.06 -8.63
N GLU A 4 62.87 -42.38 -7.74
CA GLU A 4 62.31 -41.66 -6.59
C GLU A 4 61.67 -40.34 -6.98
N GLU A 5 62.29 -39.56 -7.88
CA GLU A 5 61.71 -38.33 -8.42
C GLU A 5 60.36 -38.59 -9.12
N ARG A 6 60.26 -39.71 -9.86
CA ARG A 6 58.99 -40.13 -10.48
C ARG A 6 57.92 -40.46 -9.43
N LYS A 7 58.28 -41.17 -8.35
CA LYS A 7 57.35 -41.47 -7.24
C LYS A 7 56.90 -40.20 -6.51
N SER A 8 57.81 -39.26 -6.27
CA SER A 8 57.51 -37.96 -5.64
C SER A 8 56.58 -37.11 -6.51
N CYS A 9 56.84 -37.02 -7.81
CA CYS A 9 55.99 -36.31 -8.77
C CYS A 9 54.58 -36.92 -8.84
N LEU A 10 54.47 -38.26 -8.95
CA LEU A 10 53.17 -38.95 -8.94
C LEU A 10 52.39 -38.72 -7.64
N LYS A 11 53.05 -38.70 -6.48
CA LYS A 11 52.42 -38.40 -5.19
C LYS A 11 51.88 -36.96 -5.14
N SER A 12 52.66 -35.99 -5.61
CA SER A 12 52.24 -34.58 -5.73
C SER A 12 51.02 -34.42 -6.67
N CYS A 13 51.04 -35.07 -7.84
CA CYS A 13 49.92 -35.09 -8.78
C CYS A 13 48.66 -35.73 -8.15
N PHE A 14 48.81 -36.83 -7.40
CA PHE A 14 47.71 -37.49 -6.71
C PHE A 14 47.12 -36.62 -5.59
N ASP A 15 47.94 -35.93 -4.81
CA ASP A 15 47.49 -35.01 -3.74
C ASP A 15 46.86 -33.73 -4.31
N ALA A 16 47.26 -33.28 -5.50
CA ALA A 16 46.59 -32.22 -6.24
C ALA A 16 45.21 -32.68 -6.76
N TRP A 17 45.14 -33.86 -7.37
CA TRP A 17 43.88 -34.47 -7.83
C TRP A 17 42.90 -34.70 -6.67
N LYS A 18 43.37 -35.26 -5.55
CA LYS A 18 42.57 -35.50 -4.34
C LYS A 18 41.99 -34.19 -3.76
N ARG A 19 42.75 -33.10 -3.79
CA ARG A 19 42.26 -31.75 -3.42
C ARG A 19 41.19 -31.24 -4.38
N LEU A 20 41.38 -31.38 -5.70
CA LEU A 20 40.39 -30.98 -6.70
C LEU A 20 39.08 -31.79 -6.59
N VAL A 21 39.17 -33.10 -6.35
CA VAL A 21 38.00 -33.97 -6.13
C VAL A 21 37.25 -33.56 -4.86
N LYS A 22 37.96 -33.32 -3.74
CA LYS A 22 37.33 -32.86 -2.49
C LYS A 22 36.59 -31.53 -2.68
N MET A 23 37.23 -30.55 -3.33
CA MET A 23 36.61 -29.26 -3.68
C MET A 23 35.36 -29.42 -4.57
N ARG A 24 35.36 -30.38 -5.50
CA ARG A 24 34.20 -30.67 -6.37
C ARG A 24 33.04 -31.29 -5.59
N ILE A 25 33.33 -32.20 -4.66
CA ILE A 25 32.33 -32.80 -3.76
C ILE A 25 31.73 -31.74 -2.83
N GLU A 26 32.56 -30.87 -2.24
CA GLU A 26 32.09 -29.78 -1.37
C GLU A 26 31.22 -28.76 -2.13
N LYS A 27 31.62 -28.37 -3.36
CA LYS A 27 30.76 -27.55 -4.23
C LYS A 27 29.43 -28.25 -4.57
N SER A 28 29.44 -29.54 -4.87
CA SER A 28 28.22 -30.32 -5.13
C SER A 28 27.28 -30.32 -3.91
N LYS A 29 27.81 -30.60 -2.72
CA LYS A 29 27.06 -30.55 -1.45
C LYS A 29 26.52 -29.15 -1.14
N ALA A 30 27.26 -28.08 -1.48
CA ALA A 30 26.81 -26.71 -1.30
C ALA A 30 25.66 -26.34 -2.26
N VAL A 31 25.70 -26.81 -3.51
CA VAL A 31 24.59 -26.65 -4.47
C VAL A 31 23.36 -27.43 -3.99
N GLN A 32 23.53 -28.66 -3.53
CA GLN A 32 22.43 -29.49 -3.05
C GLN A 32 21.75 -28.90 -1.81
N LYS A 33 22.52 -28.37 -0.84
CA LYS A 33 21.97 -27.61 0.29
C LYS A 33 21.18 -26.37 -0.13
N LYS A 34 21.60 -25.66 -1.20
CA LYS A 34 20.83 -24.53 -1.74
C LYS A 34 19.52 -24.98 -2.38
N LEU A 35 19.54 -26.11 -3.09
CA LEU A 35 18.33 -26.69 -3.68
C LEU A 35 17.33 -27.12 -2.60
N GLU A 36 17.78 -27.80 -1.55
CA GLU A 36 16.96 -28.16 -0.37
C GLU A 36 16.37 -26.92 0.34
N GLN A 37 17.12 -25.81 0.41
CA GLN A 37 16.63 -24.54 0.96
C GLN A 37 15.57 -23.90 0.07
N GLN A 38 15.73 -23.94 -1.26
CA GLN A 38 14.73 -23.46 -2.22
C GLN A 38 13.46 -24.31 -2.17
N GLU A 39 13.57 -25.63 -2.12
CA GLU A 39 12.43 -26.54 -2.00
C GLU A 39 11.66 -26.32 -0.70
N LYS A 40 12.35 -26.12 0.43
CA LYS A 40 11.71 -25.73 1.70
C LYS A 40 10.98 -24.40 1.59
N LEU A 41 11.56 -23.39 0.93
CA LEU A 41 10.91 -22.10 0.71
C LEU A 41 9.67 -22.22 -0.20
N GLU A 42 9.75 -23.00 -1.28
CA GLU A 42 8.60 -23.28 -2.14
C GLU A 42 7.48 -24.02 -1.41
N ASN A 43 7.81 -25.01 -0.57
CA ASN A 43 6.83 -25.75 0.21
C ASN A 43 6.15 -24.85 1.26
N LEU A 44 6.89 -23.89 1.84
CA LEU A 44 6.33 -22.87 2.73
C LEU A 44 5.40 -21.91 1.97
N ILE A 45 5.77 -21.48 0.76
CA ILE A 45 4.91 -20.68 -0.13
C ILE A 45 3.66 -21.45 -0.56
N LYS A 46 3.77 -22.75 -0.86
CA LYS A 46 2.63 -23.64 -1.18
C LYS A 46 1.70 -23.80 0.03
N ALA A 47 2.25 -23.95 1.24
CA ALA A 47 1.47 -24.00 2.48
C ALA A 47 0.70 -22.69 2.75
N LEU A 48 1.36 -21.53 2.63
CA LEU A 48 0.70 -20.22 2.77
C LEU A 48 -0.41 -20.01 1.73
N LYS A 49 -0.19 -20.42 0.47
CA LYS A 49 -1.22 -20.39 -0.57
C LYS A 49 -2.37 -21.36 -0.31
N LYS A 50 -2.11 -22.49 0.37
CA LYS A 50 -3.15 -23.45 0.78
C LYS A 50 -4.03 -22.86 1.88
N VAL A 51 -3.45 -22.26 2.92
CA VAL A 51 -4.19 -21.55 3.98
C VAL A 51 -5.07 -20.44 3.39
N GLN A 52 -4.52 -19.59 2.50
CA GLN A 52 -5.30 -18.55 1.80
C GLN A 52 -6.40 -19.07 0.85
N LYS A 53 -6.38 -20.36 0.50
CA LYS A 53 -7.39 -21.01 -0.33
C LYS A 53 -8.46 -21.69 0.53
N GLU A 54 -8.06 -22.26 1.66
CA GLU A 54 -8.98 -22.84 2.67
C GLU A 54 -9.80 -21.72 3.35
N GLU A 55 -9.21 -20.56 3.66
CA GLU A 55 -9.93 -19.34 4.06
C GLU A 55 -10.99 -18.84 3.05
N LYS A 56 -10.95 -19.32 1.80
CA LYS A 56 -11.90 -18.92 0.74
C LYS A 56 -12.98 -19.96 0.46
N THR A 57 -13.02 -21.09 1.17
CA THR A 57 -13.95 -22.20 0.89
C THR A 57 -14.88 -22.61 2.03
N GLU A 58 -14.87 -21.93 3.19
CA GLU A 58 -15.92 -22.08 4.20
C GLU A 58 -16.99 -20.97 4.12
N PRO A 59 -18.29 -21.31 4.03
CA PRO A 59 -19.36 -20.33 4.04
C PRO A 59 -19.84 -20.04 5.48
N ARG A 60 -19.11 -19.20 6.24
CA ARG A 60 -19.64 -18.67 7.51
C ARG A 60 -19.21 -17.23 7.83
N THR A 61 -20.20 -16.35 7.77
CA THR A 61 -20.46 -15.24 8.73
C THR A 61 -19.30 -14.79 9.64
N GLN A 62 -18.51 -13.81 9.20
CA GLN A 62 -18.64 -12.40 9.63
C GLN A 62 -17.36 -11.62 9.28
N PRO A 63 -17.44 -10.46 8.60
CA PRO A 63 -16.30 -9.60 8.46
C PRO A 63 -16.06 -8.86 9.78
N LEU A 64 -14.80 -8.74 10.21
CA LEU A 64 -14.41 -7.85 11.31
C LEU A 64 -14.45 -6.37 10.83
N LYS A 65 -15.67 -5.93 10.49
CA LYS A 65 -16.02 -4.55 10.17
C LYS A 65 -15.96 -3.72 11.45
N VAL A 66 -14.80 -3.09 11.68
CA VAL A 66 -14.70 -1.92 12.58
C VAL A 66 -15.70 -0.82 12.19
N LEU A 67 -16.24 -0.85 10.97
CA LEU A 67 -17.28 0.05 10.46
C LEU A 67 -18.72 -0.22 10.95
N ASN A 68 -19.06 -1.41 11.47
CA ASN A 68 -20.46 -1.76 11.75
C ASN A 68 -20.95 -1.38 13.15
N ASN A 69 -20.06 -1.20 14.13
CA ASN A 69 -20.45 -0.80 15.50
C ASN A 69 -21.15 0.56 15.54
N PHE A 70 -20.87 1.44 14.58
CA PHE A 70 -21.54 2.74 14.46
C PHE A 70 -22.99 2.64 13.99
N LYS A 71 -23.37 1.66 13.15
CA LYS A 71 -24.78 1.49 12.75
C LYS A 71 -25.64 1.04 13.93
N ASN A 72 -25.19 0.04 14.69
CA ASN A 72 -25.93 -0.43 15.87
C ASN A 72 -25.94 0.62 16.99
N ARG A 73 -24.83 1.34 17.21
CA ARG A 73 -24.78 2.48 18.15
C ARG A 73 -25.71 3.61 17.73
N PHE A 74 -25.75 3.98 16.45
CA PHE A 74 -26.61 5.04 15.93
C PHE A 74 -28.10 4.65 16.02
N VAL A 75 -28.47 3.40 15.69
CA VAL A 75 -29.84 2.90 15.85
C VAL A 75 -30.25 2.86 17.32
N ALA A 76 -29.37 2.40 18.22
CA ALA A 76 -29.63 2.42 19.67
C ALA A 76 -29.72 3.85 20.23
N GLN A 77 -28.89 4.78 19.75
CA GLN A 77 -28.99 6.20 20.09
C GLN A 77 -30.29 6.81 19.56
N LYS A 78 -30.70 6.49 18.32
CA LYS A 78 -31.96 6.96 17.74
C LYS A 78 -33.18 6.48 18.52
N SER A 79 -33.27 5.18 18.85
CA SER A 79 -34.38 4.66 19.67
C SER A 79 -34.34 5.19 21.10
N THR A 80 -33.14 5.48 21.64
CA THR A 80 -32.99 6.14 22.94
C THR A 80 -33.50 7.58 22.90
N ILE A 81 -33.20 8.33 21.83
CA ILE A 81 -33.70 9.69 21.61
C ILE A 81 -35.22 9.67 21.43
N GLU A 82 -35.77 8.83 20.54
CA GLU A 82 -37.22 8.67 20.33
C GLU A 82 -37.94 8.30 21.63
N ARG A 83 -37.39 7.39 22.44
CA ARG A 83 -37.94 7.04 23.75
C ARG A 83 -37.87 8.20 24.75
N LEU A 84 -36.83 9.04 24.68
CA LEU A 84 -36.71 10.22 25.54
C LEU A 84 -37.65 11.34 25.10
N THR A 85 -37.81 11.59 23.78
CA THR A 85 -38.78 12.57 23.27
C THR A 85 -40.21 12.14 23.56
N SER A 86 -40.57 10.86 23.37
CA SER A 86 -41.90 10.35 23.77
C SER A 86 -42.16 10.50 25.27
N LYS A 87 -41.13 10.30 26.12
CA LYS A 87 -41.26 10.57 27.56
C LYS A 87 -41.38 12.06 27.89
N LEU A 88 -40.73 12.93 27.10
CA LEU A 88 -40.85 14.38 27.23
C LEU A 88 -42.26 14.84 26.83
N GLU A 89 -42.79 14.37 25.70
CA GLU A 89 -44.18 14.62 25.29
C GLU A 89 -45.19 14.09 26.32
N GLN A 90 -44.96 12.89 26.90
CA GLN A 90 -45.82 12.38 27.98
C GLN A 90 -45.76 13.28 29.23
N LYS A 91 -44.58 13.78 29.59
CA LYS A 91 -44.40 14.74 30.70
C LYS A 91 -45.06 16.08 30.38
N GLU A 92 -44.97 16.57 29.14
CA GLU A 92 -45.61 17.81 28.69
C GLU A 92 -47.13 17.68 28.63
N ARG A 93 -47.67 16.53 28.18
CA ARG A 93 -49.11 16.21 28.28
C ARG A 93 -49.56 16.17 29.73
N LEU A 94 -48.83 15.49 30.62
CA LEU A 94 -49.13 15.49 32.06
C LEU A 94 -49.07 16.90 32.66
N ILE A 95 -48.09 17.72 32.25
CA ILE A 95 -48.00 19.13 32.68
C ILE A 95 -49.16 19.96 32.13
N LEU A 96 -49.63 19.71 30.90
CA LEU A 96 -50.82 20.34 30.34
C LEU A 96 -52.08 19.89 31.08
N GLU A 97 -52.21 18.62 31.41
CA GLU A 97 -53.34 18.03 32.15
C GLU A 97 -53.42 18.56 33.59
N LEU A 98 -52.26 18.70 34.26
CA LEU A 98 -52.12 19.37 35.56
C LEU A 98 -52.40 20.88 35.46
N LYS A 99 -51.94 21.57 34.39
CA LYS A 99 -52.24 23.00 34.15
C LYS A 99 -53.71 23.26 33.78
N LEU A 100 -54.39 22.30 33.16
CA LEU A 100 -55.81 22.35 32.81
C LEU A 100 -56.72 21.90 34.00
N GLY A 101 -56.11 21.40 35.08
CA GLY A 101 -56.76 21.08 36.34
C GLY A 101 -57.89 20.07 36.17
N ILE A 102 -57.61 18.88 35.65
CA ILE A 102 -58.62 17.81 35.47
C ILE A 102 -58.57 16.76 36.61
N LEU A 103 -57.55 16.83 37.46
CA LEU A 103 -57.57 16.25 38.80
C LEU A 103 -57.65 17.42 39.82
N ASP A 104 -58.42 17.24 40.89
CA ASP A 104 -58.81 18.24 41.92
C ASP A 104 -59.91 19.28 41.54
N LYS A 105 -60.83 18.95 40.62
CA LYS A 105 -62.06 19.74 40.40
C LYS A 105 -63.22 19.43 41.35
N GLU A 106 -63.14 18.35 42.12
CA GLU A 106 -64.18 17.99 43.11
C GLU A 106 -63.89 18.63 44.48
N ALA A 107 -62.66 18.51 45.01
CA ALA A 107 -62.29 19.04 46.32
C ALA A 107 -62.30 20.59 46.44
N PHE A 108 -62.03 21.34 45.38
CA PHE A 108 -61.91 22.81 45.46
C PHE A 108 -63.25 23.57 45.32
N ASN A 109 -64.31 22.89 44.86
CA ASN A 109 -65.63 23.51 44.67
C ASN A 109 -66.48 23.45 45.94
N GLU A 110 -66.35 22.40 46.76
CA GLU A 110 -67.05 22.27 48.05
C GLU A 110 -66.66 23.40 49.02
N SER A 111 -65.36 23.66 49.19
CA SER A 111 -64.87 24.74 50.08
C SER A 111 -65.27 26.17 49.65
N LYS A 112 -65.76 26.38 48.42
CA LYS A 112 -66.22 27.70 47.94
C LYS A 112 -67.72 27.93 48.11
N VAL A 113 -68.51 26.87 48.26
CA VAL A 113 -69.95 26.96 48.55
C VAL A 113 -70.14 27.31 50.03
N GLU A 114 -69.42 26.62 50.92
CA GLU A 114 -69.54 26.76 52.38
C GLU A 114 -69.16 28.18 52.89
N ILE A 115 -68.10 28.78 52.34
CA ILE A 115 -67.67 30.15 52.71
C ILE A 115 -68.70 31.22 52.27
N ARG A 116 -69.50 30.96 51.22
CA ARG A 116 -70.50 31.91 50.73
C ARG A 116 -71.83 31.86 51.50
N GLU A 117 -72.18 30.72 52.09
CA GLU A 117 -73.35 30.63 52.99
C GLU A 117 -73.10 31.28 54.36
N ILE A 118 -71.86 31.24 54.87
CA ILE A 118 -71.52 31.82 56.18
C ILE A 118 -71.59 33.35 56.16
N PHE A 119 -71.10 34.01 55.09
CA PHE A 119 -71.15 35.48 55.00
C PHE A 119 -72.55 36.05 54.74
N ALA A 120 -73.51 35.26 54.26
CA ALA A 120 -74.88 35.71 54.03
C ALA A 120 -75.72 35.87 55.31
N LYS A 121 -75.27 35.34 56.46
CA LYS A 121 -76.03 35.33 57.73
C LYS A 121 -75.64 36.41 58.75
N CYS A 122 -74.67 37.27 58.46
CA CYS A 122 -74.11 38.22 59.43
C CYS A 122 -73.97 39.67 58.91
N SER A 123 -75.08 40.39 58.67
CA SER A 123 -75.07 41.87 58.76
C SER A 123 -76.46 42.51 59.00
N ALA A 124 -76.68 43.06 60.20
CA ALA A 124 -77.78 44.00 60.49
C ALA A 124 -77.51 44.78 61.80
N LYS A 125 -77.77 46.11 61.78
CA LYS A 125 -77.69 47.09 62.91
C LYS A 125 -76.24 47.38 63.41
N THR A 126 -75.82 48.59 63.85
CA THR A 126 -76.52 49.87 64.14
C THR A 126 -75.55 51.09 64.03
N ARG A 127 -76.05 52.35 64.04
CA ARG A 127 -75.26 53.63 64.09
C ARG A 127 -75.64 54.47 65.33
N CYS A 128 -74.79 55.40 65.79
CA CYS A 128 -75.14 56.53 66.68
C CYS A 128 -74.22 57.78 66.52
N LYS A 129 -74.66 58.97 67.00
CA LYS A 129 -74.04 60.33 66.91
C LYS A 129 -74.18 61.11 68.25
N VAL A 130 -73.35 62.14 68.57
CA VAL A 130 -73.64 63.22 69.58
C VAL A 130 -72.86 64.55 69.32
N ALA A 131 -73.41 65.72 69.74
CA ALA A 131 -72.83 67.07 70.00
C ALA A 131 -73.66 67.79 71.12
N PRO A 132 -73.22 68.87 71.86
CA PRO A 132 -74.05 70.11 72.10
C PRO A 132 -73.24 71.45 72.51
N PRO A 133 -73.71 72.51 73.28
CA PRO A 133 -73.70 73.96 72.86
C PRO A 133 -73.30 75.06 73.95
N VAL A 134 -74.00 76.23 74.06
CA VAL A 134 -73.54 77.57 74.63
C VAL A 134 -74.55 78.29 75.60
N ASP A 135 -74.11 79.23 76.49
CA ASP A 135 -74.57 80.66 76.70
C ASP A 135 -75.11 81.36 78.04
N TYR A 136 -74.81 82.69 78.14
CA TYR A 136 -75.30 83.95 78.86
C TYR A 136 -75.94 84.14 80.28
N SER A 137 -75.75 85.35 80.89
CA SER A 137 -76.80 86.34 81.38
C SER A 137 -76.38 87.33 82.54
N GLU A 138 -77.27 88.23 83.01
CA GLU A 138 -77.10 89.72 83.11
C GLU A 138 -77.54 90.44 84.44
N LYS A 139 -77.50 91.79 84.55
CA LYS A 139 -77.71 92.66 85.77
C LYS A 139 -79.07 93.40 85.84
N PHE A 140 -79.51 93.86 87.03
CA PHE A 140 -80.45 95.01 87.21
C PHE A 140 -80.34 95.78 88.56
N MET A 141 -80.83 97.04 88.62
CA MET A 141 -80.94 97.95 89.80
C MET A 141 -82.28 98.72 89.80
N ILE A 142 -82.78 99.18 90.96
CA ILE A 142 -83.93 100.11 91.12
C ILE A 142 -83.68 101.12 92.28
N MET A 143 -84.27 102.33 92.21
CA MET A 143 -84.14 103.45 93.16
C MET A 143 -85.44 103.82 93.89
N THR A 144 -85.38 104.46 95.08
CA THR A 144 -86.31 105.55 95.55
C THR A 144 -85.92 106.22 96.89
N GLN A 145 -85.74 107.55 96.85
CA GLN A 145 -86.12 108.67 97.76
C GLN A 145 -86.10 108.60 99.33
N LYS A 146 -85.83 109.79 99.92
CA LYS A 146 -85.59 110.16 101.36
C LYS A 146 -86.73 109.77 102.33
N ALA A 147 -86.56 109.53 103.64
CA ALA A 147 -85.48 109.77 104.64
C ALA A 147 -85.50 108.63 105.74
N PRO A 148 -85.16 108.75 107.07
CA PRO A 148 -84.63 109.84 107.92
C PRO A 148 -83.40 109.43 108.81
N LYS A 149 -83.22 110.07 110.00
CA LYS A 149 -82.02 110.03 110.89
C LYS A 149 -81.78 108.73 111.70
N PHE A 150 -81.87 107.57 111.06
CA PHE A 150 -81.34 106.29 111.60
C PHE A 150 -80.29 105.64 110.67
N VAL A 151 -80.19 106.13 109.42
CA VAL A 151 -79.34 105.54 108.37
C VAL A 151 -77.83 105.73 108.60
N GLN A 152 -77.40 106.66 109.47
CA GLN A 152 -75.96 106.88 109.74
C GLN A 152 -75.27 105.65 110.35
N GLU A 153 -75.96 104.86 111.18
CA GLU A 153 -75.45 103.58 111.71
C GLU A 153 -75.48 102.45 110.65
N LEU A 154 -76.23 102.64 109.56
CA LEU A 154 -76.28 101.70 108.43
C LEU A 154 -75.11 101.93 107.45
N GLU A 155 -74.67 103.18 107.30
CA GLU A 155 -73.56 103.57 106.41
C GLU A 155 -72.21 103.02 106.90
N GLU A 156 -71.93 103.07 108.21
CA GLU A 156 -70.72 102.44 108.77
C GLU A 156 -70.72 100.91 108.55
N ARG A 157 -71.88 100.26 108.74
CA ARG A 157 -72.05 98.82 108.47
C ARG A 157 -71.97 98.46 106.99
N ALA A 158 -72.22 99.41 106.09
CA ALA A 158 -72.02 99.25 104.65
C ALA A 158 -70.54 99.36 104.26
N LEU A 159 -69.79 100.29 104.86
CA LEU A 159 -68.35 100.46 104.62
C LEU A 159 -67.53 99.25 105.09
N GLU A 160 -67.89 98.60 106.21
CA GLU A 160 -67.25 97.35 106.62
C GLU A 160 -67.49 96.19 105.63
N ARG A 161 -68.69 96.09 105.05
CA ARG A 161 -68.99 95.08 104.02
C ARG A 161 -68.22 95.34 102.72
N ALA A 162 -68.10 96.60 102.31
CA ALA A 162 -67.30 96.99 101.14
C ALA A 162 -65.83 96.57 101.29
N LYS A 163 -65.20 96.91 102.43
CA LYS A 163 -63.81 96.52 102.74
C LYS A 163 -63.60 95.00 102.77
N ARG A 164 -64.57 94.22 103.27
CA ARG A 164 -64.49 92.75 103.20
C ARG A 164 -64.62 92.19 101.78
N HIS A 165 -65.38 92.83 100.90
CA HIS A 165 -65.57 92.38 99.52
C HIS A 165 -64.33 92.61 98.65
N GLU A 166 -63.64 93.73 98.87
CA GLU A 166 -62.39 94.10 98.18
C GLU A 166 -61.27 93.08 98.46
N VAL A 167 -61.10 92.68 99.73
CA VAL A 167 -60.12 91.64 100.15
C VAL A 167 -60.38 90.26 99.51
N VAL A 168 -61.63 89.94 99.16
CA VAL A 168 -61.99 88.67 98.50
C VAL A 168 -61.67 88.69 97.01
N LEU A 169 -61.86 89.82 96.33
CA LEU A 169 -61.54 89.96 94.90
C LEU A 169 -60.03 89.88 94.64
N GLU A 170 -59.21 90.50 95.48
CA GLU A 170 -57.74 90.47 95.33
C GLU A 170 -57.18 89.03 95.47
N ARG A 171 -57.72 88.24 96.41
CA ARG A 171 -57.38 86.81 96.57
C ARG A 171 -57.75 85.96 95.35
N LYS A 172 -58.85 86.30 94.66
CA LYS A 172 -59.27 85.57 93.46
C LYS A 172 -58.37 85.88 92.27
N ARG A 173 -58.02 87.16 92.07
CA ARG A 173 -57.09 87.62 91.03
C ARG A 173 -55.73 86.90 91.12
N GLN A 174 -55.19 86.71 92.32
CA GLN A 174 -53.92 85.99 92.54
C GLN A 174 -53.99 84.47 92.21
N MET A 175 -55.13 83.81 92.40
CA MET A 175 -55.30 82.40 92.01
C MET A 175 -55.45 82.21 90.50
N ASP A 176 -56.11 83.16 89.82
CA ASP A 176 -56.28 83.08 88.37
C ASP A 176 -54.97 83.42 87.62
N GLU A 177 -54.14 84.36 88.13
CA GLU A 177 -52.79 84.63 87.61
C GLU A 177 -51.84 83.41 87.75
N THR A 178 -51.86 82.74 88.90
CA THR A 178 -50.99 81.57 89.12
C THR A 178 -51.39 80.36 88.26
N ARG A 179 -52.69 80.14 88.04
CA ARG A 179 -53.18 79.14 87.08
C ARG A 179 -52.85 79.48 85.63
N ALA A 180 -52.95 80.76 85.24
CA ALA A 180 -52.58 81.19 83.89
C ALA A 180 -51.09 80.95 83.58
N ARG A 181 -50.17 81.23 84.52
CA ARG A 181 -48.73 81.00 84.35
C ARG A 181 -48.40 79.51 84.19
N ILE A 182 -49.02 78.63 84.97
CA ILE A 182 -48.80 77.17 84.89
C ILE A 182 -49.24 76.61 83.53
N ILE A 183 -50.38 77.08 82.99
CA ILE A 183 -50.87 76.65 81.67
C ILE A 183 -49.97 77.17 80.53
N ALA A 184 -49.45 78.40 80.66
CA ALA A 184 -48.51 78.97 79.69
C ALA A 184 -47.19 78.18 79.61
N GLU A 185 -46.54 77.91 80.75
CA GLU A 185 -45.30 77.13 80.78
C GLU A 185 -45.48 75.71 80.24
N ALA A 186 -46.62 75.06 80.52
CA ALA A 186 -46.91 73.72 80.02
C ALA A 186 -47.04 73.67 78.50
N LEU A 187 -47.66 74.70 77.90
CA LEU A 187 -47.79 74.84 76.44
C LEU A 187 -46.47 75.19 75.76
N GLU A 188 -45.61 75.99 76.40
CA GLU A 188 -44.29 76.35 75.86
C GLU A 188 -43.32 75.15 75.90
N LYS A 189 -43.26 74.42 77.02
CA LYS A 189 -42.47 73.17 77.14
C LYS A 189 -42.92 72.11 76.14
N LYS A 190 -44.24 71.99 75.89
CA LYS A 190 -44.79 71.12 74.84
C LYS A 190 -44.32 71.51 73.43
N ARG A 191 -44.38 72.80 73.07
CA ARG A 191 -43.89 73.27 71.76
C ARG A 191 -42.39 73.05 71.59
N ALA A 192 -41.59 73.32 72.61
CA ALA A 192 -40.14 73.09 72.57
C ALA A 192 -39.82 71.60 72.33
N GLN A 193 -40.51 70.68 73.01
CA GLN A 193 -40.37 69.23 72.79
C GLN A 193 -40.82 68.82 71.38
N ASP A 194 -41.98 69.27 70.92
CA ASP A 194 -42.48 68.96 69.57
C ASP A 194 -41.55 69.53 68.46
N GLU A 195 -40.90 70.67 68.69
CA GLU A 195 -39.91 71.23 67.76
C GLU A 195 -38.58 70.48 67.78
N GLU A 196 -38.10 70.04 68.95
CA GLU A 196 -36.92 69.18 69.06
C GLU A 196 -37.16 67.80 68.43
N GLU A 197 -38.31 67.18 68.63
CA GLU A 197 -38.66 65.91 68.00
C GLU A 197 -38.78 66.05 66.48
N LYS A 198 -39.37 67.13 65.98
CA LYS A 198 -39.38 67.44 64.54
C LYS A 198 -37.97 67.66 63.99
N LYS A 199 -37.08 68.34 64.73
CA LYS A 199 -35.66 68.51 64.34
C LYS A 199 -34.92 67.17 64.29
N LYS A 200 -35.01 66.35 65.36
CA LYS A 200 -34.42 65.00 65.44
C LYS A 200 -34.96 64.06 64.35
N TYR A 201 -36.26 64.13 64.03
CA TYR A 201 -36.86 63.36 62.94
C TYR A 201 -36.40 63.83 61.55
N LEU A 202 -36.30 65.15 61.32
CA LEU A 202 -35.73 65.70 60.09
C LEU A 202 -34.26 65.30 59.92
N GLU A 203 -33.49 65.30 61.00
CA GLU A 203 -32.08 64.90 61.00
C GLU A 203 -31.95 63.41 60.70
N MET A 204 -32.68 62.52 61.39
CA MET A 204 -32.71 61.09 61.05
C MET A 204 -33.13 60.82 59.60
N MET A 205 -34.08 61.59 59.05
CA MET A 205 -34.48 61.46 57.64
C MET A 205 -33.40 61.99 56.67
N LYS A 206 -32.68 63.05 57.01
CA LYS A 206 -31.52 63.53 56.25
C LYS A 206 -30.36 62.52 56.31
N GLU A 207 -30.08 61.96 57.48
CA GLU A 207 -29.04 60.95 57.73
C GLU A 207 -29.32 59.67 56.94
N ARG A 208 -30.57 59.17 57.02
CA ARG A 208 -31.04 58.01 56.24
C ARG A 208 -30.92 58.26 54.74
N ARG A 209 -31.30 59.45 54.26
CA ARG A 209 -31.23 59.80 52.83
C ARG A 209 -29.79 60.00 52.35
N ARG A 210 -28.86 60.48 53.18
CA ARG A 210 -27.42 60.45 52.93
C ARG A 210 -26.91 59.00 52.81
N LEU A 211 -27.25 58.14 53.76
CA LEU A 211 -26.87 56.72 53.78
C LEU A 211 -27.42 55.91 52.58
N GLU A 212 -28.64 56.21 52.14
CA GLU A 212 -29.22 55.62 50.92
C GLU A 212 -28.52 56.15 49.66
N LEU A 213 -28.25 57.45 49.56
CA LEU A 213 -27.51 58.03 48.44
C LEU A 213 -26.06 57.48 48.37
N GLU A 214 -25.40 57.29 49.50
CA GLU A 214 -24.09 56.63 49.55
C GLU A 214 -24.15 55.17 49.14
N ARG A 215 -25.15 54.40 49.61
CA ARG A 215 -25.33 53.01 49.19
C ARG A 215 -25.59 52.92 47.69
N GLU A 216 -26.35 53.84 47.12
CA GLU A 216 -26.64 53.87 45.69
C GLU A 216 -25.42 54.29 44.87
N LYS A 217 -24.64 55.28 45.32
CA LYS A 217 -23.31 55.61 44.75
C LYS A 217 -22.36 54.41 44.80
N LYS A 218 -22.26 53.71 45.95
CA LYS A 218 -21.44 52.50 46.11
C LYS A 218 -21.90 51.37 45.17
N ARG A 219 -23.23 51.19 44.97
CA ARG A 219 -23.78 50.25 43.97
C ARG A 219 -23.41 50.64 42.54
N GLN A 220 -23.53 51.92 42.16
CA GLN A 220 -23.17 52.38 40.82
C GLN A 220 -21.67 52.22 40.55
N VAL A 221 -20.80 52.58 41.50
CA VAL A 221 -19.35 52.36 41.42
C VAL A 221 -19.03 50.87 41.31
N ASN A 222 -19.62 50.02 42.15
CA ASN A 222 -19.42 48.56 42.08
C ASN A 222 -19.91 47.95 40.75
N LYS A 223 -21.03 48.46 40.20
CA LYS A 223 -21.54 48.05 38.88
C LYS A 223 -20.58 48.49 37.76
N ALA A 224 -20.04 49.70 37.81
CA ALA A 224 -19.03 50.16 36.86
C ALA A 224 -17.76 49.29 36.91
N ILE A 225 -17.23 49.02 38.11
CA ILE A 225 -16.08 48.12 38.32
C ILE A 225 -16.37 46.70 37.82
N PHE A 226 -17.58 46.19 38.01
CA PHE A 226 -17.98 44.88 37.48
C PHE A 226 -18.00 44.86 35.95
N MET A 227 -18.60 45.86 35.31
CA MET A 227 -18.62 45.98 33.84
C MET A 227 -17.20 46.12 33.26
N GLU A 228 -16.33 46.90 33.88
CA GLU A 228 -14.93 47.06 33.48
C GLU A 228 -14.15 45.73 33.60
N LYS A 229 -14.37 44.97 34.68
CA LYS A 229 -13.79 43.63 34.85
C LYS A 229 -14.32 42.63 33.83
N MET A 230 -15.60 42.71 33.48
CA MET A 230 -16.22 41.86 32.47
C MET A 230 -15.65 42.16 31.08
N GLN A 231 -15.54 43.44 30.69
CA GLN A 231 -14.88 43.85 29.44
C GLN A 231 -13.42 43.39 29.38
N LYS A 232 -12.66 43.53 30.48
CA LYS A 232 -11.28 43.01 30.56
C LYS A 232 -11.21 41.49 30.40
N ALA A 233 -12.20 40.74 30.91
CA ALA A 233 -12.28 39.30 30.75
C ALA A 233 -12.63 38.90 29.30
N GLU A 234 -13.57 39.60 28.66
CA GLU A 234 -13.91 39.42 27.24
C GLU A 234 -12.73 39.75 26.32
N ASP A 235 -12.03 40.87 26.55
CA ASP A 235 -10.82 41.26 25.83
C ASP A 235 -9.71 40.19 25.94
N LEU A 236 -9.47 39.67 27.14
CA LEU A 236 -8.49 38.61 27.37
C LEU A 236 -8.91 37.30 26.69
N HIS A 237 -10.19 36.94 26.75
CA HIS A 237 -10.73 35.77 26.06
C HIS A 237 -10.59 35.91 24.54
N ASN A 238 -10.99 37.05 23.97
CA ASN A 238 -10.92 37.35 22.55
C ASN A 238 -9.46 37.36 22.06
N ARG A 239 -8.53 37.99 22.79
CA ARG A 239 -7.09 37.92 22.47
C ARG A 239 -6.54 36.49 22.52
N HIS A 240 -6.95 35.69 23.51
CA HIS A 240 -6.52 34.30 23.62
C HIS A 240 -7.08 33.44 22.47
N LEU A 241 -8.36 33.60 22.14
CA LEU A 241 -9.02 32.93 21.02
C LEU A 241 -8.35 33.30 19.69
N LEU A 242 -8.13 34.59 19.43
CA LEU A 242 -7.48 35.08 18.22
C LEU A 242 -6.04 34.56 18.10
N LYS A 243 -5.26 34.58 19.19
CA LYS A 243 -3.90 34.03 19.25
C LYS A 243 -3.89 32.52 18.95
N ASN A 244 -4.83 31.77 19.51
CA ASN A 244 -4.94 30.33 19.26
C ASN A 244 -5.40 30.01 17.83
N ALA A 245 -6.32 30.80 17.27
CA ALA A 245 -6.79 30.66 15.90
C ALA A 245 -5.66 30.97 14.89
N LEU A 246 -4.96 32.09 15.07
CA LEU A 246 -3.80 32.45 14.25
C LEU A 246 -2.66 31.42 14.39
N LYS A 247 -2.42 30.88 15.60
CA LYS A 247 -1.45 29.81 15.79
C LYS A 247 -1.86 28.55 15.01
N LYS A 248 -3.11 28.10 15.12
CA LYS A 248 -3.60 26.93 14.35
C LYS A 248 -3.49 27.13 12.84
N LEU A 249 -3.86 28.31 12.33
CA LEU A 249 -3.71 28.64 10.91
C LEU A 249 -2.25 28.63 10.47
N LEU A 250 -1.33 29.10 11.31
CA LEU A 250 0.11 29.04 11.03
C LEU A 250 0.64 27.60 11.07
N ASP A 251 0.25 26.80 12.08
CA ASP A 251 0.61 25.39 12.20
C ASP A 251 0.09 24.57 11.00
N GLU A 252 -1.17 24.80 10.57
CA GLU A 252 -1.79 24.20 9.38
C GLU A 252 -1.11 24.66 8.07
N TYR A 253 -0.75 25.94 7.96
CA TYR A 253 0.00 26.45 6.80
C TYR A 253 1.39 25.80 6.70
N ILE A 254 2.13 25.70 7.82
CA ILE A 254 3.45 25.04 7.86
C ILE A 254 3.34 23.56 7.49
N ASP A 255 2.34 22.84 8.02
CA ASP A 255 2.10 21.43 7.71
C ASP A 255 1.69 21.24 6.23
N MET A 256 0.85 22.12 5.68
CA MET A 256 0.55 22.15 4.24
C MET A 256 1.81 22.33 3.40
N LYS A 257 2.67 23.31 3.76
CA LYS A 257 3.93 23.60 3.06
C LYS A 257 4.89 22.42 3.10
N MET A 258 5.06 21.80 4.27
CA MET A 258 5.86 20.58 4.47
C MET A 258 5.33 19.40 3.65
N LYS A 259 4.00 19.21 3.60
CA LYS A 259 3.35 18.16 2.78
C LYS A 259 3.57 18.39 1.29
N GLN A 260 3.50 19.64 0.82
CA GLN A 260 3.81 20.00 -0.57
C GLN A 260 5.27 19.68 -0.90
N GLU A 261 6.23 20.16 -0.11
CA GLU A 261 7.66 19.92 -0.36
C GLU A 261 8.00 18.42 -0.37
N LYS A 262 7.39 17.65 0.55
CA LYS A 262 7.51 16.19 0.58
C LYS A 262 6.88 15.50 -0.64
N SER A 263 5.76 16.01 -1.17
CA SER A 263 5.13 15.45 -2.36
C SER A 263 5.94 15.76 -3.63
N GLU A 264 6.49 16.96 -3.75
CA GLU A 264 7.40 17.34 -4.83
C GLU A 264 8.69 16.52 -4.82
N LEU A 265 9.30 16.32 -3.64
CA LEU A 265 10.47 15.46 -3.48
C LEU A 265 10.15 14.01 -3.88
N HIS A 266 9.02 13.47 -3.42
CA HIS A 266 8.59 12.12 -3.77
C HIS A 266 8.32 11.96 -5.27
N LEU A 267 7.71 12.96 -5.91
CA LEU A 267 7.49 12.98 -7.36
C LEU A 267 8.82 13.01 -8.13
N LYS A 268 9.75 13.90 -7.76
CA LYS A 268 11.09 14.01 -8.35
C LYS A 268 11.86 12.68 -8.25
N ILE A 269 11.89 12.07 -7.06
CA ILE A 269 12.53 10.76 -6.83
C ILE A 269 11.85 9.65 -7.66
N THR A 270 10.52 9.62 -7.70
CA THR A 270 9.75 8.61 -8.44
C THR A 270 9.97 8.72 -9.95
N ILE A 271 9.97 9.93 -10.51
CA ILE A 271 10.27 10.17 -11.92
C ILE A 271 11.70 9.74 -12.22
N LEU A 272 12.69 10.17 -11.42
CA LEU A 272 14.09 9.79 -11.61
C LEU A 272 14.30 8.27 -11.55
N SER A 273 13.69 7.59 -10.56
CA SER A 273 13.74 6.14 -10.42
C SER A 273 13.14 5.41 -11.63
N LYS A 274 11.98 5.87 -12.13
CA LYS A 274 11.34 5.32 -13.34
C LYS A 274 12.21 5.53 -14.58
N SER A 275 12.75 6.72 -14.79
CA SER A 275 13.62 7.05 -15.92
C SER A 275 14.92 6.24 -15.91
N ILE A 276 15.59 6.12 -14.75
CA ILE A 276 16.79 5.28 -14.61
C ILE A 276 16.45 3.80 -14.85
N THR A 277 15.32 3.31 -14.35
CA THR A 277 14.91 1.91 -14.55
C THR A 277 14.59 1.63 -16.02
N ALA A 278 13.87 2.51 -16.71
CA ALA A 278 13.57 2.39 -18.13
C ALA A 278 14.85 2.46 -18.99
N TRP A 279 15.75 3.41 -18.69
CA TRP A 279 17.05 3.51 -19.36
C TRP A 279 17.90 2.26 -19.15
N LYS A 280 17.99 1.76 -17.91
CA LYS A 280 18.69 0.51 -17.58
C LYS A 280 18.12 -0.67 -18.37
N GLN A 281 16.80 -0.84 -18.40
CA GLN A 281 16.13 -1.91 -19.14
C GLN A 281 16.41 -1.82 -20.65
N PHE A 282 16.38 -0.61 -21.22
CA PHE A 282 16.72 -0.38 -22.63
C PHE A 282 18.17 -0.74 -22.94
N VAL A 283 19.12 -0.29 -22.10
CA VAL A 283 20.55 -0.58 -22.25
C VAL A 283 20.81 -2.08 -22.09
N GLU A 284 20.29 -2.73 -21.04
CA GLU A 284 20.39 -4.18 -20.83
C GLU A 284 19.71 -5.00 -21.95
N GLY A 285 18.64 -4.47 -22.56
CA GLY A 285 18.04 -5.03 -23.77
C GLY A 285 19.03 -4.99 -24.94
N LYS A 286 19.53 -3.79 -25.28
CA LYS A 286 20.49 -3.61 -26.38
C LYS A 286 21.80 -4.37 -26.21
N TYR A 287 22.30 -4.53 -24.98
CA TYR A 287 23.45 -5.39 -24.72
C TYR A 287 23.12 -6.88 -24.87
N ARG A 288 21.94 -7.34 -24.44
CA ARG A 288 21.49 -8.73 -24.67
C ARG A 288 21.33 -9.03 -26.16
N ASP A 289 20.71 -8.13 -26.93
CA ASP A 289 20.56 -8.28 -28.39
C ASP A 289 21.93 -8.40 -29.09
N LYS A 290 22.87 -7.50 -28.75
CA LYS A 290 24.23 -7.49 -29.30
C LYS A 290 25.02 -8.74 -28.92
N ASN A 291 24.93 -9.19 -27.66
CA ASN A 291 25.62 -10.38 -27.20
C ASN A 291 25.04 -11.64 -27.86
N ALA A 292 23.71 -11.77 -27.94
CA ALA A 292 23.07 -12.89 -28.64
C ALA A 292 23.47 -12.95 -30.13
N LEU A 293 23.57 -11.80 -30.80
CA LEU A 293 24.06 -11.73 -32.18
C LEU A 293 25.55 -12.09 -32.28
N ALA A 294 26.39 -11.65 -31.33
CA ALA A 294 27.80 -12.00 -31.28
C ALA A 294 28.02 -13.50 -31.05
N ASP A 295 27.28 -14.10 -30.11
CA ASP A 295 27.31 -15.54 -29.81
C ASP A 295 26.83 -16.36 -31.01
N ALA A 296 25.75 -15.95 -31.69
CA ALA A 296 25.27 -16.60 -32.90
C ALA A 296 26.29 -16.51 -34.05
N CYS A 297 26.90 -15.35 -34.25
CA CYS A 297 27.98 -15.15 -35.23
C CYS A 297 29.22 -15.99 -34.89
N PHE A 298 29.62 -16.06 -33.61
CA PHE A 298 30.73 -16.88 -33.15
C PHE A 298 30.46 -18.38 -33.38
N ALA A 299 29.29 -18.88 -32.96
CA ALA A 299 28.88 -20.26 -33.15
C ALA A 299 28.86 -20.64 -34.64
N ARG A 300 28.28 -19.79 -35.50
CA ARG A 300 28.28 -19.98 -36.96
C ARG A 300 29.71 -20.06 -37.51
N ASN A 301 30.56 -19.08 -37.17
CA ASN A 301 31.94 -19.03 -37.66
C ASN A 301 32.78 -20.22 -37.15
N ALA A 302 32.56 -20.68 -35.92
CA ALA A 302 33.20 -21.88 -35.37
C ALA A 302 32.77 -23.14 -36.12
N LEU A 303 31.45 -23.32 -36.36
CA LEU A 303 30.92 -24.44 -37.13
C LEU A 303 31.46 -24.45 -38.57
N THR A 304 31.50 -23.30 -39.26
CA THR A 304 32.10 -23.20 -40.61
C THR A 304 33.56 -23.65 -40.59
N ARG A 305 34.39 -23.13 -39.66
CA ARG A 305 35.80 -23.51 -39.53
C ARG A 305 36.01 -25.00 -39.26
N VAL A 306 35.15 -25.62 -38.44
CA VAL A 306 35.20 -27.06 -38.16
C VAL A 306 34.79 -27.87 -39.40
N MET A 307 33.71 -27.49 -40.07
CA MET A 307 33.24 -28.13 -41.31
C MET A 307 34.26 -28.01 -42.45
N ASP A 308 34.98 -26.89 -42.56
CA ASP A 308 36.03 -26.70 -43.55
C ASP A 308 37.25 -27.59 -43.27
N LYS A 309 37.67 -27.68 -42.00
CA LYS A 309 38.72 -28.63 -41.59
C LYS A 309 38.30 -30.09 -41.84
N TRP A 310 37.05 -30.44 -41.55
CA TRP A 310 36.54 -31.80 -41.77
C TRP A 310 36.43 -32.14 -43.26
N ARG A 311 36.01 -31.17 -44.10
CA ARG A 311 36.01 -31.32 -45.57
C ARG A 311 37.43 -31.51 -46.13
N LYS A 312 38.42 -30.75 -45.63
CA LYS A 312 39.84 -30.93 -46.00
C LYS A 312 40.35 -32.32 -45.60
N LEU A 313 40.16 -32.72 -44.34
CA LEU A 313 40.55 -34.05 -43.85
C LEU A 313 39.90 -35.20 -44.65
N ARG A 314 38.62 -35.05 -45.04
CA ARG A 314 37.96 -36.01 -45.94
C ARG A 314 38.62 -36.06 -47.31
N HIS A 315 38.97 -34.90 -47.89
CA HIS A 315 39.61 -34.83 -49.21
C HIS A 315 41.02 -35.45 -49.19
N GLU A 316 41.83 -35.09 -48.19
CA GLU A 316 43.16 -35.67 -47.93
C GLU A 316 43.08 -37.20 -47.78
N ARG A 317 42.09 -37.71 -47.04
CA ARG A 317 41.87 -39.17 -46.89
C ARG A 317 41.46 -39.84 -48.20
N VAL A 318 40.61 -39.22 -49.02
CA VAL A 318 40.22 -39.76 -50.33
C VAL A 318 41.42 -39.80 -51.28
N GLN A 319 42.25 -38.74 -51.30
CA GLN A 319 43.49 -38.71 -52.09
C GLN A 319 44.48 -39.78 -51.62
N ALA A 320 44.69 -39.93 -50.31
CA ALA A 320 45.57 -40.95 -49.75
C ALA A 320 45.09 -42.39 -50.07
N ASN A 321 43.78 -42.62 -50.06
CA ASN A 321 43.20 -43.90 -50.48
C ASN A 321 43.45 -44.16 -51.98
N GLN A 322 43.19 -43.18 -52.86
CA GLN A 322 43.43 -43.33 -54.30
C GLN A 322 44.90 -43.67 -54.59
N VAL A 323 45.85 -42.94 -53.98
CA VAL A 323 47.28 -43.22 -54.13
C VAL A 323 47.66 -44.61 -53.61
N ALA A 324 46.99 -45.11 -52.57
CA ALA A 324 47.21 -46.47 -52.06
C ALA A 324 46.63 -47.56 -52.99
N GLU A 325 45.48 -47.31 -53.60
CA GLU A 325 44.86 -48.17 -54.62
C GLU A 325 45.72 -48.21 -55.89
N ASP A 326 46.09 -47.05 -56.44
CA ASP A 326 46.97 -46.92 -57.61
C ASP A 326 48.32 -47.63 -57.39
N TYR A 327 48.91 -47.48 -56.19
CA TYR A 327 50.16 -48.15 -55.83
C TYR A 327 50.01 -49.67 -55.68
N TYR A 328 48.90 -50.14 -55.09
CA TYR A 328 48.59 -51.55 -54.99
C TYR A 328 48.44 -52.18 -56.38
N ASP A 329 47.68 -51.55 -57.27
CA ASP A 329 47.44 -52.00 -58.63
C ASP A 329 48.74 -52.00 -59.46
N PHE A 330 49.57 -50.96 -59.32
CA PHE A 330 50.90 -50.93 -59.95
C PHE A 330 51.79 -52.09 -59.47
N VAL A 331 51.83 -52.37 -58.16
CA VAL A 331 52.62 -53.47 -57.59
C VAL A 331 52.06 -54.83 -58.04
N LEU A 332 50.74 -54.99 -58.10
CA LEU A 332 50.08 -56.21 -58.56
C LEU A 332 50.32 -56.46 -60.05
N LEU A 333 50.17 -55.42 -60.88
CA LEU A 333 50.45 -55.47 -62.32
C LEU A 333 51.91 -55.83 -62.58
N ASN A 334 52.86 -55.17 -61.91
CA ASN A 334 54.28 -55.44 -62.06
C ASN A 334 54.63 -56.89 -61.65
N LYS A 335 54.11 -57.38 -60.51
CA LYS A 335 54.26 -58.79 -60.10
C LYS A 335 53.71 -59.74 -61.15
N SER A 336 52.53 -59.46 -61.69
CA SER A 336 51.86 -60.29 -62.68
C SER A 336 52.63 -60.31 -64.00
N PHE A 337 53.10 -59.15 -64.46
CA PHE A 337 53.92 -59.00 -65.66
C PHE A 337 55.27 -59.72 -65.55
N VAL A 338 55.96 -59.63 -64.39
CA VAL A 338 57.21 -60.36 -64.15
C VAL A 338 56.99 -61.88 -64.22
N GLN A 339 55.89 -62.41 -63.66
CA GLN A 339 55.60 -63.84 -63.74
C GLN A 339 55.19 -64.27 -65.15
N TRP A 340 54.40 -63.45 -65.85
CA TRP A 340 54.03 -63.70 -67.25
C TRP A 340 55.27 -63.69 -68.17
N HIS A 341 56.15 -62.70 -68.05
CA HIS A 341 57.42 -62.63 -68.78
C HIS A 341 58.28 -63.87 -68.53
N ARG A 342 58.45 -64.30 -67.28
CA ARG A 342 59.16 -65.55 -66.94
C ARG A 342 58.54 -66.78 -67.61
N HIS A 343 57.21 -66.89 -67.60
CA HIS A 343 56.49 -67.97 -68.26
C HIS A 343 56.72 -67.95 -69.78
N VAL A 344 56.59 -66.79 -70.43
CA VAL A 344 56.81 -66.61 -71.87
C VAL A 344 58.25 -66.95 -72.26
N CYS A 345 59.26 -66.49 -71.52
CA CYS A 345 60.65 -66.89 -71.75
C CYS A 345 60.86 -68.40 -71.63
N ALA A 346 60.26 -69.04 -70.61
CA ALA A 346 60.34 -70.49 -70.43
C ALA A 346 59.61 -71.25 -71.55
N GLU A 347 58.53 -70.71 -72.11
CA GLU A 347 57.83 -71.27 -73.26
C GLU A 347 58.65 -71.15 -74.54
N ILE A 348 59.23 -69.97 -74.82
CA ILE A 348 60.11 -69.74 -75.97
C ILE A 348 61.29 -70.72 -75.96
N ILE A 349 61.96 -70.89 -74.81
CA ILE A 349 63.04 -71.88 -74.65
C ILE A 349 62.55 -73.31 -74.91
N ARG A 350 61.32 -73.65 -74.48
CA ARG A 350 60.74 -74.98 -74.72
C ARG A 350 60.38 -75.21 -76.18
N GLN A 351 59.86 -74.18 -76.86
CA GLN A 351 59.56 -74.22 -78.29
C GLN A 351 60.84 -74.31 -79.14
N ASP A 352 61.89 -73.55 -78.81
CA ASP A 352 63.19 -73.66 -79.46
C ASP A 352 63.80 -75.06 -79.31
N ARG A 353 63.74 -75.66 -78.11
CA ARG A 353 64.14 -77.06 -77.90
C ARG A 353 63.34 -78.04 -78.75
N LYS A 354 62.01 -77.89 -78.81
CA LYS A 354 61.12 -78.71 -79.66
C LYS A 354 61.46 -78.55 -81.15
N LYS A 355 61.70 -77.31 -81.61
CA LYS A 355 62.09 -77.01 -82.99
C LYS A 355 63.43 -77.64 -83.35
N LYS A 356 64.47 -77.45 -82.53
CA LYS A 356 65.78 -78.09 -82.70
C LYS A 356 65.68 -79.61 -82.75
N LEU A 357 64.84 -80.21 -81.91
CA LEU A 357 64.58 -81.66 -81.94
C LEU A 357 63.89 -82.08 -83.24
N ALA A 358 62.87 -81.35 -83.70
CA ALA A 358 62.20 -81.60 -84.98
C ALA A 358 63.17 -81.46 -86.17
N ASP A 359 64.03 -80.43 -86.18
CA ASP A 359 65.06 -80.22 -87.19
C ASP A 359 66.08 -81.37 -87.23
N LEU A 360 66.47 -81.90 -86.05
CA LEU A 360 67.33 -83.09 -85.95
C LEU A 360 66.65 -84.35 -86.48
N HIS A 361 65.37 -84.58 -86.14
CA HIS A 361 64.60 -85.71 -86.69
C HIS A 361 64.43 -85.60 -88.21
N TYR A 362 64.15 -84.40 -88.73
CA TYR A 362 64.03 -84.14 -90.16
C TYR A 362 65.34 -84.40 -90.90
N LYS A 363 66.46 -83.84 -90.41
CA LYS A 363 67.81 -84.09 -90.96
C LYS A 363 68.16 -85.57 -90.93
N ARG A 364 67.91 -86.27 -89.83
CA ARG A 364 68.13 -87.73 -89.71
C ARG A 364 67.27 -88.52 -90.70
N ARG A 365 66.00 -88.15 -90.87
CA ARG A 365 65.10 -88.78 -91.85
C ARG A 365 65.57 -88.57 -93.29
N ILE A 366 66.00 -87.35 -93.64
CA ILE A 366 66.57 -87.04 -94.95
C ILE A 366 67.84 -87.85 -95.21
N LEU A 367 68.78 -87.86 -94.27
CA LEU A 367 70.02 -88.63 -94.39
C LEU A 367 69.75 -90.13 -94.55
N PHE A 368 68.82 -90.69 -93.76
CA PHE A 368 68.45 -92.11 -93.88
C PHE A 368 67.77 -92.42 -95.22
N HIS A 369 66.89 -91.54 -95.70
CA HIS A 369 66.24 -91.70 -97.00
C HIS A 369 67.25 -91.66 -98.17
N HIS A 370 68.14 -90.67 -98.20
CA HIS A 370 69.17 -90.56 -99.25
C HIS A 370 70.19 -91.70 -99.15
N TYR A 371 70.57 -92.12 -97.95
CA TYR A 371 71.43 -93.29 -97.75
C TYR A 371 70.77 -94.58 -98.26
N TYR A 372 69.46 -94.76 -98.04
CA TYR A 372 68.73 -95.91 -98.56
C TYR A 372 68.63 -95.88 -100.09
N MET A 373 68.31 -94.73 -100.68
CA MET A 373 68.30 -94.54 -102.15
C MET A 373 69.68 -94.81 -102.76
N TRP A 374 70.75 -94.32 -102.15
CA TRP A 374 72.13 -94.57 -102.60
C TRP A 374 72.52 -96.05 -102.46
N ARG A 375 72.09 -96.72 -101.39
CA ARG A 375 72.31 -98.16 -101.19
C ARG A 375 71.50 -99.02 -102.17
N SER A 376 70.31 -98.59 -102.59
CA SER A 376 69.51 -99.29 -103.61
C SER A 376 69.94 -98.96 -105.04
N LEU A 377 70.69 -97.87 -105.25
CA LEU A 377 71.13 -97.39 -106.57
C LEU A 377 71.81 -98.47 -107.44
N PRO A 378 72.70 -99.36 -106.95
CA PRO A 378 73.27 -100.42 -107.78
C PRO A 378 72.22 -101.40 -108.32
N ALA A 379 71.20 -101.73 -107.52
CA ALA A 379 70.09 -102.58 -107.95
C ALA A 379 69.18 -101.87 -108.95
N ILE A 380 68.95 -100.56 -108.77
CA ILE A 380 68.22 -99.73 -109.74
C ILE A 380 69.00 -99.68 -111.06
N ILE A 381 70.31 -99.38 -111.05
CA ILE A 381 71.17 -99.36 -112.24
C ILE A 381 71.22 -100.73 -112.94
N GLN A 382 71.26 -101.84 -112.19
CA GLN A 382 71.17 -103.18 -112.80
C GLN A 382 69.83 -103.42 -113.49
N LEU A 383 68.73 -102.94 -112.89
CA LEU A 383 67.38 -103.04 -113.46
C LEU A 383 67.23 -102.12 -114.68
N GLU A 384 67.84 -100.93 -114.66
CA GLU A 384 67.96 -99.98 -115.78
C GLU A 384 68.73 -100.62 -116.94
N LYS A 385 69.95 -101.12 -116.71
CA LYS A 385 70.75 -101.86 -117.71
C LYS A 385 70.00 -103.06 -118.26
N SER A 386 69.27 -103.79 -117.42
CA SER A 386 68.42 -104.90 -117.86
C SER A 386 67.24 -104.46 -118.73
N LYS A 387 66.71 -103.24 -118.55
CA LYS A 387 65.74 -102.62 -119.48
C LYS A 387 66.44 -102.18 -120.76
N GLU A 388 67.58 -101.48 -120.67
CA GLU A 388 68.36 -101.03 -121.83
C GLU A 388 68.79 -102.19 -122.72
N GLU A 389 69.27 -103.31 -122.16
CA GLU A 389 69.61 -104.52 -122.90
C GLU A 389 68.39 -105.14 -123.61
N LYS A 390 67.22 -105.15 -122.94
CA LYS A 390 65.97 -105.57 -123.59
C LYS A 390 65.62 -104.61 -124.73
N MET A 391 65.64 -103.31 -124.48
CA MET A 391 65.38 -102.28 -125.50
C MET A 391 66.37 -102.37 -126.65
N LYS A 392 67.64 -102.68 -126.40
CA LYS A 392 68.67 -102.88 -127.42
C LYS A 392 68.37 -104.13 -128.26
N LYS A 393 68.01 -105.26 -127.65
CA LYS A 393 67.56 -106.47 -128.36
C LYS A 393 66.29 -106.22 -129.19
N TRP A 394 65.37 -105.37 -128.71
CA TRP A 394 64.23 -104.91 -129.50
C TRP A 394 64.67 -104.00 -130.66
N ARG A 395 65.60 -103.06 -130.46
CA ARG A 395 66.16 -102.21 -131.52
C ARG A 395 66.92 -103.02 -132.58
N GLU A 396 67.72 -104.01 -132.18
CA GLU A 396 68.41 -104.96 -133.08
C GLU A 396 67.39 -105.72 -133.95
N LYS A 397 66.32 -106.28 -133.35
CA LYS A 397 65.22 -106.90 -134.11
C LYS A 397 64.44 -105.94 -135.00
N VAL A 398 64.30 -104.68 -134.59
CA VAL A 398 63.68 -103.66 -135.45
C VAL A 398 64.60 -103.34 -136.63
N TRP A 399 65.92 -103.29 -136.45
CA TRP A 399 66.89 -103.12 -137.55
C TRP A 399 66.98 -104.30 -138.50
N GLU A 400 66.78 -105.54 -138.03
CA GLU A 400 66.63 -106.72 -138.89
C GLU A 400 65.43 -106.61 -139.84
N VAL A 401 64.36 -105.90 -139.43
CA VAL A 401 63.11 -105.72 -140.21
C VAL A 401 63.08 -104.39 -140.97
N LEU A 402 63.70 -103.34 -140.44
CA LEU A 402 63.69 -101.96 -140.93
C LEU A 402 65.08 -101.31 -140.72
N PRO A 403 66.03 -101.48 -141.67
CA PRO A 403 67.41 -101.01 -141.52
C PRO A 403 67.55 -99.49 -141.35
N ASP A 404 66.66 -98.70 -141.94
CA ASP A 404 66.69 -97.23 -141.90
C ASP A 404 66.08 -96.63 -140.60
N TYR A 405 65.58 -97.46 -139.69
CA TYR A 405 64.92 -96.98 -138.47
C TYR A 405 65.92 -96.34 -137.49
N LYS A 406 65.81 -95.01 -137.32
CA LYS A 406 66.52 -94.28 -136.27
C LYS A 406 65.56 -94.03 -135.09
N PRO A 407 65.87 -94.51 -133.88
CA PRO A 407 65.10 -94.13 -132.69
C PRO A 407 65.14 -92.60 -132.51
N PRO A 408 64.08 -91.97 -131.98
CA PRO A 408 64.20 -90.62 -131.45
C PRO A 408 65.27 -90.61 -130.35
N TYR A 409 66.04 -89.53 -130.27
CA TYR A 409 66.85 -89.26 -129.09
C TYR A 409 65.89 -88.85 -127.98
N ASP A 410 65.99 -89.51 -126.83
CA ASP A 410 65.33 -89.08 -125.61
C ASP A 410 66.15 -87.90 -125.06
N ASP A 411 65.78 -86.68 -125.46
CA ASP A 411 66.31 -85.42 -124.91
C ASP A 411 65.65 -85.15 -123.54
N ASP A 412 66.32 -85.54 -122.45
CA ASP A 412 66.02 -85.18 -121.04
C ASP A 412 67.09 -84.20 -120.47
#